data_AF-A0A1V4ZG34-F1
#
_entry.id   AF-A0A1V4ZG34-F1
#
_cell.length_a   1.000
_cell.length_b   1.000
_cell.length_c   1.000
_cell.angle_alpha   90.00
_cell.angle_beta   90.00
_cell.angle_gamma   90.00
#
_symmetry.space_group_name_H-M   'P 1'
#
loop_
_entity.id
_entity.type
_entity.pdbx_description
1 polymer ?
#
loop_
_entity_poly.entity_id
_entity_poly.type
_entity_poly.pdbx_seq_one_letter_code
_entity_poly.pdbx_strand_id
1 'polypeptide(L)'
;MSSKLYFLIIFFSIGFLVILTGCIIPEGIQDSIPPENTTALIIGIALNNTTVQSYLTEPWTIADVNMNATTTIAGGGEEIFLKTPDVIIDSRSRSLHVYVDPGNRTVISIWDSPKRVPYP
;
A
#
# COMPACT_ATOMS: atom_id res chain seq x y z
N MET A 1 -32.93 32.13 -23.69
CA MET A 1 -31.81 31.19 -23.92
C MET A 1 -30.99 31.09 -22.63
N SER A 2 -31.52 30.52 -21.55
CA SER A 2 -30.81 30.58 -20.25
C SER A 2 -31.33 29.62 -19.14
N SER A 3 -31.89 28.45 -19.45
CA SER A 3 -32.22 27.45 -18.40
C SER A 3 -31.31 26.22 -18.45
N LYS A 4 -30.90 25.80 -19.65
CA LYS A 4 -29.99 24.66 -19.86
C LYS A 4 -28.58 24.92 -19.31
N LEU A 5 -28.12 26.18 -19.36
CA LEU A 5 -26.81 26.58 -18.83
C LEU A 5 -26.77 26.50 -17.30
N TYR A 6 -27.83 26.95 -16.61
CA TYR A 6 -27.92 26.87 -15.15
C TYR A 6 -28.02 25.43 -14.64
N PHE A 7 -28.75 24.57 -15.35
CA PHE A 7 -28.87 23.16 -14.99
C PHE A 7 -27.51 22.43 -15.08
N LEU A 8 -26.72 22.72 -16.12
CA LEU A 8 -25.37 22.17 -16.28
C LEU A 8 -24.39 22.66 -15.22
N ILE A 9 -24.44 23.94 -14.86
CA ILE A 9 -23.59 24.52 -13.81
C ILE A 9 -23.90 23.86 -12.45
N ILE A 10 -25.19 23.72 -12.10
CA ILE A 10 -25.60 23.07 -10.84
C ILE A 10 -25.15 21.60 -10.82
N PHE A 11 -25.30 20.87 -11.92
CA PHE A 11 -24.89 19.46 -11.99
C PHE A 11 -23.36 19.29 -11.85
N PHE A 12 -22.57 20.18 -12.47
CA PHE A 12 -21.11 20.18 -12.33
C PHE A 12 -20.66 20.58 -10.91
N SER A 13 -21.31 21.57 -10.30
CA SER A 13 -20.99 22.00 -8.93
C SER A 13 -21.33 20.93 -7.89
N ILE A 14 -22.44 20.22 -8.05
CA ILE A 14 -22.81 19.11 -7.16
C ILE A 14 -21.89 17.90 -7.40
N GLY A 15 -21.57 17.57 -8.65
CA GLY A 15 -20.66 16.46 -8.97
C GLY A 15 -19.23 16.69 -8.44
N PHE A 16 -18.73 17.93 -8.51
CA PHE A 16 -17.41 18.29 -7.98
C PHE A 16 -17.37 18.28 -6.44
N LEU A 17 -18.47 18.62 -5.78
CA LEU A 17 -18.57 18.59 -4.31
C LEU A 17 -18.51 17.15 -3.76
N VAL A 18 -19.14 16.18 -4.45
CA VAL A 18 -19.14 14.76 -4.04
C VAL A 18 -17.73 14.15 -4.14
N ILE A 19 -16.93 14.57 -5.12
CA ILE A 19 -15.54 14.09 -5.28
C ILE A 19 -14.65 14.60 -4.14
N LEU A 20 -14.87 15.82 -3.64
CA LEU A 20 -14.08 16.40 -2.55
C LEU A 20 -14.47 15.85 -1.16
N THR A 21 -15.73 15.45 -0.95
CA THR A 21 -16.15 14.85 0.33
C THR A 21 -15.74 13.37 0.50
N GLY A 22 -15.20 12.73 -0.55
CA GLY A 22 -14.74 11.34 -0.50
C GLY A 22 -13.42 11.12 0.24
N CYS A 23 -12.74 12.17 0.69
CA CYS A 23 -11.47 12.04 1.42
C CYS A 23 -11.42 13.03 2.59
N ILE A 24 -12.35 12.89 3.53
CA ILE A 24 -12.15 13.41 4.88
C ILE A 24 -11.63 12.22 5.69
N ILE A 25 -10.31 12.10 5.81
CA ILE A 25 -9.69 11.23 6.82
C ILE A 25 -9.74 12.06 8.11
N PRO A 26 -10.59 11.74 9.09
CA PRO A 26 -10.55 12.46 10.36
C PRO A 26 -9.24 12.10 11.05
N GLU A 27 -8.37 13.10 11.22
CA GLU A 27 -7.23 13.01 12.13
C GLU A 27 -7.77 12.70 13.52
N GLY A 28 -7.39 11.55 14.07
CA GLY A 28 -7.59 11.26 15.50
C GLY A 28 -8.34 9.97 15.83
N ILE A 29 -8.78 9.16 14.87
CA ILE A 29 -9.27 7.81 15.20
C ILE A 29 -8.10 6.84 15.10
N GLN A 30 -7.54 6.52 16.28
CA GLN A 30 -6.80 5.29 16.49
C GLN A 30 -7.81 4.14 16.39
N ASP A 31 -8.36 3.95 15.19
CA ASP A 31 -9.31 2.89 14.90
C ASP A 31 -8.55 1.60 15.10
N SER A 32 -8.97 0.83 16.10
CA SER A 32 -8.62 -0.57 16.20
C SER A 32 -9.10 -1.21 14.90
N ILE A 33 -8.20 -1.31 13.92
CA ILE A 33 -8.49 -1.86 12.59
C ILE A 33 -9.06 -3.26 12.85
N PRO A 34 -10.32 -3.51 12.46
CA PRO A 34 -10.89 -4.84 12.63
C PRO A 34 -10.00 -5.86 11.88
N PRO A 35 -9.79 -7.05 12.45
CA PRO A 35 -8.81 -8.01 11.94
C PRO A 35 -9.05 -8.37 10.46
N GLU A 36 -10.31 -8.44 10.01
CA GLU A 36 -10.66 -8.64 8.60
C GLU A 36 -10.19 -7.51 7.64
N ASN A 37 -9.94 -6.29 8.13
CA ASN A 37 -9.44 -5.17 7.34
C ASN A 37 -7.92 -4.99 7.46
N THR A 38 -7.26 -5.78 8.30
CA THR A 38 -5.83 -5.59 8.58
C THR A 38 -4.98 -6.02 7.39
N THR A 39 -5.29 -7.15 6.75
CA THR A 39 -4.57 -7.63 5.56
C THR A 39 -4.71 -6.68 4.37
N ALA A 40 -5.93 -6.20 4.10
CA ALA A 40 -6.18 -5.27 2.99
C ALA A 40 -5.46 -3.93 3.21
N LEU A 41 -5.47 -3.41 4.44
CA LEU A 41 -4.71 -2.22 4.82
C LEU A 41 -3.20 -2.43 4.59
N ILE A 42 -2.66 -3.55 5.04
CA ILE A 42 -1.23 -3.88 4.89
C ILE A 42 -0.82 -3.93 3.42
N ILE A 43 -1.61 -4.63 2.59
CA ILE A 43 -1.40 -4.66 1.14
C ILE A 43 -1.49 -3.25 0.55
N GLY A 44 -2.48 -2.45 0.98
CA GLY A 44 -2.63 -1.07 0.54
C GLY A 44 -1.42 -0.20 0.87
N ILE A 45 -0.88 -0.30 2.09
CA ILE A 45 0.34 0.42 2.49
C ILE A 45 1.53 0.00 1.62
N ALA A 46 1.71 -1.31 1.42
CA ALA A 46 2.79 -1.84 0.58
C ALA A 46 2.70 -1.31 -0.86
N LEU A 47 1.54 -1.41 -1.50
CA LEU A 47 1.34 -1.03 -2.91
C LEU A 47 1.33 0.49 -3.14
N ASN A 48 1.03 1.29 -2.12
CA ASN A 48 1.07 2.74 -2.22
C ASN A 48 2.49 3.32 -2.02
N ASN A 49 3.46 2.50 -1.64
CA ASN A 49 4.85 2.93 -1.50
C ASN A 49 5.52 3.11 -2.87
N THR A 50 6.09 4.29 -3.11
CA THR A 50 6.72 4.64 -4.41
C THR A 50 7.93 3.76 -4.75
N THR A 51 8.71 3.37 -3.75
CA THR A 51 9.85 2.46 -3.95
C THR A 51 9.35 1.07 -4.34
N VAL A 52 8.31 0.54 -3.68
CA VAL A 52 7.68 -0.73 -4.07
C VAL A 52 7.18 -0.66 -5.51
N GLN A 53 6.47 0.41 -5.89
CA GLN A 53 5.97 0.59 -7.27
C GLN A 53 7.08 0.54 -8.32
N SER A 54 8.29 1.01 -8.00
CA SER A 54 9.42 0.95 -8.93
C SER A 54 9.88 -0.49 -9.25
N TYR A 55 9.56 -1.47 -8.40
CA TYR A 55 9.81 -2.90 -8.65
C TYR A 55 8.69 -3.58 -9.44
N LEU A 56 7.50 -2.99 -9.50
CA LEU A 56 6.29 -3.57 -10.10
C LEU A 56 6.17 -3.25 -11.60
N THR A 57 7.27 -3.38 -12.34
CA THR A 57 7.33 -3.08 -13.79
C THR A 57 6.75 -4.18 -14.67
N GLU A 58 6.60 -5.38 -14.14
CA GLU A 58 6.03 -6.55 -14.81
C GLU A 58 4.68 -6.90 -14.17
N PRO A 59 3.81 -7.68 -14.84
CA PRO A 59 2.63 -8.24 -14.19
C PRO A 59 3.00 -8.96 -12.90
N TRP A 60 2.27 -8.66 -11.83
CA TRP A 60 2.54 -9.11 -10.48
C TRP A 60 1.26 -9.61 -9.80
N THR A 61 1.44 -10.40 -8.75
CA THR A 61 0.38 -10.91 -7.88
C THR A 61 0.83 -10.85 -6.43
N ILE A 62 -0.09 -10.62 -5.50
CA ILE A 62 0.19 -10.87 -4.08
C ILE A 62 0.24 -12.39 -3.89
N ALA A 63 1.41 -12.92 -3.58
CA ALA A 63 1.61 -14.35 -3.35
C ALA A 63 1.14 -14.76 -1.96
N ASP A 64 1.47 -13.97 -0.94
CA ASP A 64 1.11 -14.21 0.45
C ASP A 64 1.21 -12.93 1.30
N VAL A 65 0.60 -12.95 2.49
CA VAL A 65 0.78 -11.95 3.54
C VAL A 65 1.06 -12.65 4.86
N ASN A 66 2.33 -12.63 5.29
CA ASN A 66 2.75 -13.21 6.56
C ASN A 66 2.66 -12.17 7.69
N MET A 67 1.60 -12.24 8.48
CA MET A 67 1.34 -11.32 9.61
C MET A 67 2.34 -11.44 10.77
N ASN A 68 3.12 -12.52 10.81
CA ASN A 68 4.03 -12.86 11.92
C ASN A 68 5.49 -12.85 11.50
N ALA A 69 5.84 -12.17 10.40
CA ALA A 69 7.22 -12.07 9.97
C ALA A 69 8.08 -11.25 10.95
N THR A 70 9.37 -11.53 10.93
CA THR A 70 10.38 -10.79 11.70
C THR A 70 11.31 -10.10 10.73
N THR A 71 11.42 -8.78 10.85
CA THR A 71 12.32 -7.95 10.05
C THR A 71 13.49 -7.54 10.89
N THR A 72 14.70 -7.68 10.33
CA THR A 72 15.91 -7.11 10.92
C THR A 72 16.19 -5.78 10.26
N ILE A 73 16.28 -4.71 11.06
CA ILE A 73 16.76 -3.41 10.60
C ILE A 73 18.07 -3.07 11.29
N ALA A 74 19.03 -2.54 10.54
CA ALA A 74 20.28 -2.02 11.10
C ALA A 74 20.06 -0.56 11.52
N GLY A 75 20.23 -0.27 12.81
CA GLY A 75 20.06 1.08 13.36
C GLY A 75 21.07 1.36 14.47
N GLY A 76 21.86 2.42 14.33
CA GLY A 76 22.78 2.85 15.39
C GLY A 76 23.96 1.89 15.69
N GLY A 77 24.27 0.96 14.79
CA GLY A 77 25.33 -0.05 14.98
C GLY A 77 24.83 -1.36 15.61
N GLU A 78 23.54 -1.48 15.90
CA GLU A 78 22.90 -2.69 16.41
C GLU A 78 21.82 -3.20 15.43
N GLU A 79 21.55 -4.50 15.51
CA GLU A 79 20.45 -5.16 14.80
C GLU A 79 19.19 -5.12 15.67
N ILE A 80 18.12 -4.54 15.13
CA ILE A 80 16.81 -4.50 15.79
C ILE A 80 15.89 -5.48 15.07
N PHE A 81 15.31 -6.40 15.83
CA PHE A 81 14.33 -7.37 15.34
C PHE A 81 12.92 -6.86 15.63
N LEU A 82 12.13 -6.65 14.59
CA LEU A 82 10.76 -6.17 14.68
C LEU A 82 9.79 -7.24 14.16
N LYS A 83 8.71 -7.47 14.91
CA LYS A 83 7.58 -8.25 14.39
C LYS A 83 6.72 -7.35 13.51
N THR A 84 6.72 -7.62 12.22
CA THR A 84 6.07 -6.78 11.20
C THR A 84 5.43 -7.67 10.16
N PRO A 85 4.23 -7.36 9.67
CA PRO A 85 3.68 -8.04 8.51
C PRO A 85 4.60 -7.95 7.29
N ASP A 86 4.72 -9.06 6.56
CA ASP A 86 5.43 -9.18 5.29
C ASP A 86 4.43 -9.44 4.17
N VAL A 87 4.40 -8.56 3.16
CA VAL A 87 3.64 -8.75 1.93
C VAL A 87 4.58 -9.29 0.87
N ILE A 88 4.30 -10.50 0.41
CA ILE A 88 5.09 -11.15 -0.64
C ILE A 88 4.40 -10.88 -1.97
N ILE A 89 5.08 -10.13 -2.84
CA ILE A 89 4.62 -9.78 -4.18
C ILE A 89 5.45 -10.54 -5.21
N ASP A 90 4.81 -11.42 -5.95
CA ASP A 90 5.46 -12.20 -6.98
C ASP A 90 5.26 -11.60 -8.36
N SER A 91 6.31 -11.66 -9.16
CA SER A 91 6.28 -11.43 -10.60
C SER A 91 7.01 -12.56 -11.31
N ARG A 92 7.10 -12.46 -12.65
CA ARG A 92 7.85 -13.43 -13.45
C ARG A 92 9.33 -13.43 -13.09
N SER A 93 9.93 -12.26 -12.90
CA SER A 93 11.38 -12.10 -12.73
C SER A 93 11.87 -12.04 -11.28
N ARG A 94 10.98 -11.80 -10.30
CA ARG A 94 11.37 -11.64 -8.89
C ARG A 94 10.23 -11.96 -7.91
N SER A 95 10.60 -12.19 -6.66
CA SER A 95 9.72 -12.10 -5.49
C SER A 95 10.17 -10.91 -4.65
N LEU A 96 9.23 -10.07 -4.23
CA LEU A 96 9.48 -8.88 -3.44
C LEU A 96 8.81 -9.05 -2.07
N HIS A 97 9.61 -9.00 -1.01
CA HIS A 97 9.12 -9.00 0.37
C HIS A 97 9.03 -7.55 0.86
N VAL A 98 7.85 -7.12 1.30
CA VAL A 98 7.58 -5.76 1.73
C VAL A 98 7.12 -5.79 3.18
N TYR A 99 7.99 -5.33 4.07
CA TYR A 99 7.73 -5.30 5.50
C TYR A 99 7.06 -3.99 5.89
N VAL A 100 5.86 -4.09 6.46
CA VAL A 100 4.98 -2.96 6.71
C VAL A 100 4.85 -2.70 8.22
N ASP A 101 4.83 -1.43 8.60
CA ASP A 101 4.33 -0.96 9.90
C ASP A 101 2.86 -0.51 9.74
N PRO A 102 1.87 -1.30 10.18
CA PRO A 102 0.47 -0.90 10.07
C PRO A 102 0.13 0.29 10.98
N GLY A 103 0.81 0.40 12.13
CA GLY A 103 0.55 1.45 13.12
C GLY A 103 1.02 2.81 12.61
N ASN A 104 2.20 2.85 12.01
CA ASN A 104 2.74 4.07 11.39
C ASN A 104 2.32 4.24 9.92
N ARG A 105 1.63 3.26 9.32
CA ARG A 105 1.24 3.23 7.91
C ARG A 105 2.41 3.44 6.95
N THR A 106 3.55 2.82 7.26
CA THR A 106 4.79 2.95 6.48
C THR A 106 5.34 1.60 6.05
N VAL A 107 6.18 1.61 5.01
CA VAL A 107 7.02 0.46 4.66
C VAL A 107 8.35 0.62 5.40
N ILE A 108 8.71 -0.38 6.21
CA ILE A 108 9.94 -0.39 7.01
C ILE A 108 11.12 -0.89 6.17
N SER A 109 10.89 -1.93 5.38
CA SER A 109 11.95 -2.57 4.59
C SER A 109 11.37 -3.22 3.34
N ILE A 110 12.19 -3.27 2.30
CA ILE A 110 11.88 -3.93 1.03
C ILE A 110 13.05 -4.86 0.72
N TRP A 111 12.76 -6.14 0.55
CA TRP A 111 13.75 -7.13 0.18
C TRP A 111 13.41 -7.72 -1.19
N ASP A 112 14.26 -7.41 -2.17
CA ASP A 112 14.17 -7.94 -3.52
C ASP A 112 14.87 -9.30 -3.62
N SER A 113 14.15 -10.30 -4.14
CA SER A 113 14.63 -11.65 -4.40
C SER A 113 14.45 -11.98 -5.89
N PRO A 114 15.44 -11.67 -6.75
CA PRO A 114 15.39 -12.00 -8.17
C PRO A 114 15.29 -13.51 -8.40
N LYS A 115 14.35 -13.92 -9.25
CA LYS A 115 14.20 -15.31 -9.69
C LYS A 115 15.28 -15.60 -10.72
N ARG A 116 15.91 -16.76 -10.61
CA ARG A 116 16.86 -17.23 -11.63
C ARG A 116 16.09 -17.50 -12.92
N VAL A 117 16.20 -16.60 -13.89
CA VAL A 117 15.82 -16.90 -15.27
C VAL A 117 16.91 -17.78 -15.88
N PRO A 118 16.57 -18.94 -16.48
CA PRO A 118 17.55 -19.71 -17.25
C PRO A 118 18.14 -18.82 -18.34
N TYR A 119 19.47 -18.80 -18.45
CA TYR A 119 20.14 -18.16 -19.58
C TYR A 119 19.81 -18.97 -20.85
N PRO A 120 19.37 -18.32 -21.95
CA PRO A 120 19.03 -19.02 -23.19
C PRO A 120 20.23 -19.71 -23.85
#